data_AF-A0A8B8CY95-F1
#
_entry.id   AF-A0A8B8CY95-F1
#
_cell.length_a   1.000
_cell.length_b   1.000
_cell.length_c   1.000
_cell.angle_alpha   90.00
_cell.angle_beta   90.00
_cell.angle_gamma   90.00
#
_symmetry.space_group_name_H-M   'P 1'
#
loop_
_entity.id
_entity.type
_entity.pdbx_description
1 polymer ?
#
loop_
_entity_poly.entity_id
_entity_poly.type
_entity_poly.pdbx_seq_one_letter_code
_entity_poly.pdbx_strand_id
1 'polypeptide(L)'
;MLLWLWTICLLVIDDVFGDLDPCLNGNFDFLHSPGRRGGNCQLQTNKVICDRTINDGWYKVLHEDDLKPRKMLEGRVSSNYCGTSSPIWLNGSHPSTADDIVNRTVCVTGINGYCDYKYPIQIKACADDDFVYFLRKTDACNEGYCFGVGKPCAKPNPCEPGNSKILHAGGDRSTSCQDPMTLCDDTVNNLWYRVQRNGVDLKMPNTCVDQNSCGTVSPIWLQGSEPSIPDKVVSRKACVSDGNRCACSKFYNIQIRNCSTFLVYNLTSTNTCPERYCFGNDGECRNGKDEHTGSSNYTDTIIGVVAAILICLIIIVVSYVLWRRCIRSPKVGKTDTKVSKNDDLKSKSKQTPTF
;
A
#
# COMPACT_ATOMS: atom_id res chain seq x y z
N MET A 1 45.74 36.60 29.60
CA MET A 1 45.19 36.44 28.24
C MET A 1 44.58 35.06 27.97
N LEU A 2 45.17 33.96 28.48
CA LEU A 2 44.63 32.60 28.28
C LEU A 2 43.40 32.24 29.13
N LEU A 3 43.17 32.92 30.26
CA LEU A 3 41.98 32.72 31.10
C LEU A 3 40.71 33.35 30.52
N TRP A 4 40.82 34.35 29.63
CA TRP A 4 39.67 35.01 28.99
C TRP A 4 39.13 34.23 27.78
N LEU A 5 39.99 33.44 27.12
CA LEU A 5 39.60 32.62 25.97
C LEU A 5 38.80 31.38 26.38
N TRP A 6 39.02 30.84 27.59
CA TRP A 6 38.26 29.72 28.14
C TRP A 6 36.86 30.12 28.62
N THR A 7 36.69 31.34 29.15
CA THR A 7 35.37 31.83 29.56
C THR A 7 34.49 32.18 28.36
N ILE A 8 35.09 32.67 27.27
CA ILE A 8 34.38 32.90 26.01
C ILE A 8 33.99 31.56 25.35
N CYS A 9 34.80 30.51 25.48
CA CYS A 9 34.46 29.18 24.95
C CYS A 9 33.27 28.54 25.68
N LEU A 10 33.14 28.73 27.01
CA LEU A 10 31.99 28.25 27.77
C LEU A 10 30.70 29.04 27.50
N LEU A 11 30.80 30.36 27.29
CA LEU A 11 29.63 31.19 26.94
C LEU A 11 29.14 30.99 25.49
N VAL A 12 29.94 30.35 24.62
CA VAL A 12 29.57 30.03 23.22
C VAL A 12 29.02 28.61 23.08
N ILE A 13 29.21 27.72 24.06
CA ILE A 13 28.66 26.34 24.02
C ILE A 13 27.20 26.29 24.51
N ASP A 14 26.78 27.20 25.39
CA ASP A 14 25.38 27.28 25.84
C ASP A 14 24.42 27.83 24.75
N ASP A 15 24.96 28.44 23.68
CA ASP A 15 24.17 29.04 22.58
C ASP A 15 24.07 28.12 21.33
N VAL A 16 24.77 26.98 21.32
CA VAL A 16 24.75 26.00 20.20
C VAL A 16 23.69 24.93 20.38
N PHE A 17 23.17 24.73 21.59
CA PHE A 17 21.93 24.01 21.84
C PHE A 17 20.79 25.00 22.13
N GLY A 18 20.67 26.03 21.29
CA GLY A 18 19.41 26.76 21.19
C GLY A 18 18.27 25.75 21.00
N ASP A 19 17.24 25.87 21.84
CA ASP A 19 16.06 25.01 21.84
C ASP A 19 15.60 24.80 20.39
N LEU A 20 15.77 23.58 19.86
CA LEU A 20 15.59 23.32 18.43
C LEU A 20 14.16 23.71 18.05
N ASP A 21 14.03 24.72 17.18
CA ASP A 21 12.72 25.24 16.80
C ASP A 21 11.85 24.12 16.23
N PRO A 22 10.76 23.72 16.90
CA PRO A 22 9.99 22.55 16.51
C PRO A 22 9.25 22.75 15.18
N CYS A 23 9.16 23.98 14.67
CA CYS A 23 8.61 24.25 13.34
C CYS A 23 9.52 23.79 12.19
N LEU A 24 10.82 23.60 12.44
CA LEU A 24 11.79 23.21 11.40
C LEU A 24 11.72 21.71 11.12
N ASN A 25 11.86 21.35 9.84
CA ASN A 25 11.89 19.96 9.41
C ASN A 25 13.01 19.19 10.12
N GLY A 26 12.70 18.01 10.64
CA GLY A 26 13.62 17.18 11.44
C GLY A 26 13.49 17.38 12.94
N ASN A 27 12.78 18.41 13.40
CA ASN A 27 12.55 18.68 14.83
C ASN A 27 11.15 18.22 15.30
N PHE A 28 10.39 17.58 14.42
CA PHE A 28 9.08 17.00 14.70
C PHE A 28 8.91 15.69 13.91
N ASP A 29 8.06 14.82 14.43
CA ASP A 29 7.63 13.59 13.78
C ASP A 29 6.23 13.72 13.17
N PHE A 30 5.90 12.87 12.21
CA PHE A 30 4.52 12.75 11.72
C PHE A 30 3.75 11.71 12.51
N LEU A 31 2.65 12.15 13.14
CA LEU A 31 1.80 11.29 13.93
C LEU A 31 1.13 10.22 13.05
N HIS A 32 1.25 8.96 13.46
CA HIS A 32 0.76 7.83 12.68
C HIS A 32 -0.76 7.87 12.46
N SER A 33 -1.21 7.20 11.40
CA SER A 33 -2.64 7.09 11.04
C SER A 33 -3.36 8.45 10.81
N PRO A 34 -2.74 9.42 10.09
CA PRO A 34 -3.30 10.76 9.92
C PRO A 34 -4.70 10.75 9.29
N GLY A 35 -4.99 9.77 8.43
CA GLY A 35 -6.28 9.60 7.77
C GLY A 35 -7.44 9.24 8.69
N ARG A 36 -7.18 8.59 9.83
CA ARG A 36 -8.22 8.17 10.80
C ARG A 36 -8.51 9.23 11.87
N ARG A 37 -7.66 10.26 11.99
CA ARG A 37 -7.74 11.29 13.04
C ARG A 37 -8.78 12.38 12.77
N GLY A 38 -9.46 12.32 11.63
CA GLY A 38 -10.41 13.33 11.17
C GLY A 38 -11.59 13.53 12.13
N GLY A 39 -12.03 14.78 12.32
CA GLY A 39 -13.14 15.12 13.21
C GLY A 39 -14.46 14.40 12.91
N ASN A 40 -14.71 14.07 11.64
CA ASN A 40 -15.88 13.31 11.20
C ASN A 40 -15.56 11.83 10.92
N CYS A 41 -14.37 11.36 11.27
CA CYS A 41 -14.01 9.95 11.13
C CYS A 41 -14.58 9.12 12.29
N GLN A 42 -15.61 8.33 12.02
CA GLN A 42 -16.16 7.41 13.00
C GLN A 42 -15.20 6.24 13.28
N LEU A 43 -15.21 5.77 14.52
CA LEU A 43 -14.45 4.64 15.00
C LEU A 43 -14.72 3.38 14.15
N GLN A 44 -13.65 2.74 13.69
CA GLN A 44 -13.69 1.42 13.05
C GLN A 44 -13.15 0.39 14.04
N THR A 45 -13.96 -0.58 14.45
CA THR A 45 -13.62 -1.52 15.55
C THR A 45 -12.32 -2.30 15.34
N ASN A 46 -11.98 -2.64 14.10
CA ASN A 46 -10.73 -3.34 13.76
C ASN A 46 -9.54 -2.41 13.51
N LYS A 47 -9.75 -1.10 13.55
CA LYS A 47 -8.76 -0.05 13.24
C LYS A 47 -8.96 1.12 14.20
N VAL A 48 -8.83 0.86 15.51
CA VAL A 48 -8.85 1.88 16.56
C VAL A 48 -7.52 2.65 16.59
N ILE A 49 -7.55 3.95 16.83
CA ILE A 49 -6.36 4.74 17.16
C ILE A 49 -6.02 4.53 18.63
N CYS A 50 -4.76 4.21 18.88
CA CYS A 50 -4.20 3.96 20.20
C CYS A 50 -2.94 4.78 20.36
N ASP A 51 -3.08 5.96 20.97
CA ASP A 51 -1.95 6.88 21.18
C ASP A 51 -1.14 6.57 22.44
N ARG A 52 -1.39 5.42 23.07
CA ARG A 52 -0.56 4.89 24.15
C ARG A 52 0.82 4.43 23.66
N THR A 53 0.96 4.22 22.35
CA THR A 53 2.18 3.72 21.71
C THR A 53 3.06 4.81 21.10
N ILE A 54 2.59 6.06 21.09
CA ILE A 54 3.44 7.18 20.65
C ILE A 54 4.48 7.48 21.74
N ASN A 55 5.56 8.15 21.38
CA ASN A 55 6.48 8.73 22.35
C ASN A 55 6.05 10.17 22.65
N ASP A 56 6.52 10.71 23.76
CA ASP A 56 6.37 12.14 24.03
C ASP A 56 7.28 12.91 23.06
N GLY A 57 6.76 13.96 22.41
CA GLY A 57 7.53 14.70 21.41
C GLY A 57 6.70 15.67 20.57
N TRP A 58 7.37 16.35 19.65
CA TRP A 58 6.75 17.28 18.71
C TRP A 58 6.18 16.55 17.50
N TYR A 59 4.91 16.80 17.20
CA TYR A 59 4.20 16.14 16.12
C TYR A 59 3.47 17.10 15.18
N LYS A 60 3.44 16.73 13.90
CA LYS A 60 2.46 17.20 12.90
C LYS A 60 1.60 16.05 12.39
N VAL A 61 0.46 16.36 11.80
CA VAL A 61 -0.46 15.37 11.21
C VAL A 61 -0.71 15.73 9.76
N LEU A 62 -0.11 15.01 8.82
CA LEU A 62 -0.29 15.22 7.39
C LEU A 62 -0.75 13.93 6.74
N HIS A 63 -1.94 13.93 6.14
CA HIS A 63 -2.41 12.83 5.29
C HIS A 63 -1.92 13.03 3.86
N GLU A 64 -1.70 11.95 3.10
CA GLU A 64 -1.19 12.02 1.72
C GLU A 64 -2.06 12.89 0.79
N ASP A 65 -3.38 12.87 1.00
CA ASP A 65 -4.34 13.65 0.21
C ASP A 65 -4.51 15.11 0.71
N ASP A 66 -3.90 15.47 1.85
CA ASP A 66 -4.00 16.83 2.38
C ASP A 66 -2.88 17.72 1.84
N LEU A 67 -3.22 18.95 1.46
CA LEU A 67 -2.24 19.94 0.98
C LEU A 67 -1.38 20.54 2.10
N LYS A 68 -1.87 20.51 3.34
CA LYS A 68 -1.20 21.05 4.52
C LYS A 68 -1.53 20.22 5.77
N PRO A 69 -0.71 20.27 6.83
CA PRO A 69 -0.97 19.56 8.07
C PRO A 69 -2.33 19.94 8.67
N ARG A 70 -2.97 18.96 9.33
CA ARG A 70 -4.24 19.13 10.03
C ARG A 70 -3.98 19.76 11.39
N LYS A 71 -4.82 20.73 11.75
CA LYS A 71 -4.89 21.26 13.11
C LYS A 71 -5.62 20.33 14.05
N MET A 72 -5.24 20.33 15.32
CA MET A 72 -6.02 19.70 16.37
C MET A 72 -7.43 20.30 16.41
N LEU A 73 -8.45 19.51 16.77
CA LEU A 73 -9.80 20.06 16.89
C LEU A 73 -9.89 20.97 18.11
N GLU A 74 -10.38 22.19 17.91
CA GLU A 74 -10.79 23.08 18.99
C GLU A 74 -12.22 22.73 19.42
N GLY A 75 -12.42 22.56 20.72
CA GLY A 75 -13.75 22.28 21.27
C GLY A 75 -14.17 20.81 21.18
N ARG A 76 -15.36 20.57 21.74
CA ARG A 76 -15.85 19.24 22.10
C ARG A 76 -16.00 18.31 20.89
N VAL A 77 -15.46 17.10 21.03
CA VAL A 77 -15.66 15.99 20.07
C VAL A 77 -16.44 14.88 20.74
N SER A 78 -17.49 14.37 20.09
CA SER A 78 -18.30 13.24 20.59
C SER A 78 -17.48 11.95 20.67
N SER A 79 -17.87 11.04 21.56
CA SER A 79 -17.27 9.71 21.64
C SER A 79 -17.38 8.96 20.30
N ASN A 80 -16.45 8.04 20.04
CA ASN A 80 -16.36 7.24 18.81
C ASN A 80 -16.07 8.05 17.52
N TYR A 81 -15.47 9.24 17.63
CA TYR A 81 -14.95 10.01 16.51
C TYR A 81 -13.41 10.11 16.53
N CYS A 82 -12.83 10.64 15.46
CA CYS A 82 -11.39 10.65 15.22
C CYS A 82 -10.74 9.26 15.29
N GLY A 83 -11.48 8.23 14.89
CA GLY A 83 -10.97 6.86 14.84
C GLY A 83 -10.67 6.24 16.21
N THR A 84 -11.17 6.81 17.31
CA THR A 84 -10.98 6.30 18.68
C THR A 84 -12.28 6.39 19.49
N SER A 85 -12.39 5.70 20.64
CA SER A 85 -13.58 5.81 21.49
C SER A 85 -13.56 7.06 22.38
N SER A 86 -12.37 7.46 22.82
CA SER A 86 -12.13 8.58 23.73
C SER A 86 -11.28 9.66 23.05
N PRO A 87 -11.86 10.44 22.11
CA PRO A 87 -11.13 11.46 21.38
C PRO A 87 -10.57 12.56 22.29
N ILE A 88 -9.35 13.00 21.97
CA ILE A 88 -8.64 14.06 22.69
C ILE A 88 -8.64 15.32 21.82
N TRP A 89 -9.16 16.42 22.36
CA TRP A 89 -9.36 17.69 21.65
C TRP A 89 -8.81 18.88 22.43
N LEU A 90 -8.52 19.98 21.75
CA LEU A 90 -7.94 21.18 22.32
C LEU A 90 -9.00 22.00 23.05
N ASN A 91 -8.84 22.17 24.37
CA ASN A 91 -9.73 22.97 25.19
C ASN A 91 -9.25 24.43 25.22
N GLY A 92 -9.62 25.16 24.17
CA GLY A 92 -9.23 26.54 23.93
C GLY A 92 -8.87 26.76 22.46
N SER A 93 -8.34 27.93 22.16
CA SER A 93 -7.86 28.27 20.82
C SER A 93 -6.37 27.97 20.65
N HIS A 94 -5.98 27.69 19.40
CA HIS A 94 -4.58 27.65 18.99
C HIS A 94 -3.88 28.99 19.25
N PRO A 95 -2.55 29.00 19.45
CA PRO A 95 -1.76 30.24 19.48
C PRO A 95 -1.78 30.99 18.14
N SER A 96 -1.40 32.27 18.19
CA SER A 96 -1.03 33.07 17.01
C SER A 96 0.47 32.92 16.71
N THR A 97 0.90 33.30 15.51
CA THR A 97 2.33 33.27 15.13
C THR A 97 3.20 34.28 15.88
N ALA A 98 2.59 35.25 16.58
CA ALA A 98 3.30 36.16 17.48
C ALA A 98 3.63 35.49 18.83
N ASP A 99 2.97 34.39 19.15
CA ASP A 99 3.22 33.62 20.36
C ASP A 99 4.39 32.64 20.14
N ASP A 100 5.25 32.48 21.15
CA ASP A 100 6.24 31.41 21.18
C ASP A 100 5.56 30.07 21.55
N ILE A 101 6.32 29.09 22.05
CA ILE A 101 5.77 27.85 22.60
C ILE A 101 4.82 28.16 23.77
N VAL A 102 3.54 27.82 23.59
CA VAL A 102 2.51 28.04 24.62
C VAL A 102 2.05 26.74 25.25
N ASN A 103 1.69 26.79 26.52
CA ASN A 103 0.93 25.74 27.17
C ASN A 103 -0.56 25.86 26.80
N ARG A 104 -1.18 24.74 26.46
CA ARG A 104 -2.63 24.60 26.26
C ARG A 104 -3.13 23.37 26.99
N THR A 105 -4.42 23.33 27.27
CA THR A 105 -5.05 22.18 27.91
C THR A 105 -5.78 21.38 26.85
N VAL A 106 -5.58 20.07 26.82
CA VAL A 106 -6.43 19.16 26.06
C VAL A 106 -7.42 18.49 26.99
N CYS A 107 -8.52 18.03 26.40
CA CYS A 107 -9.57 17.33 27.08
C CYS A 107 -9.77 15.94 26.45
N VAL A 108 -9.92 14.93 27.28
CA VAL A 108 -10.27 13.57 26.86
C VAL A 108 -11.77 13.38 26.97
N THR A 109 -12.41 13.03 25.86
CA THR A 109 -13.84 12.76 25.81
C THR A 109 -14.17 11.41 26.46
N GLY A 110 -15.12 11.44 27.40
CA GLY A 110 -15.68 10.28 28.07
C GLY A 110 -16.88 9.64 27.40
N ILE A 111 -17.45 8.65 28.09
CA ILE A 111 -18.62 7.88 27.64
C ILE A 111 -19.85 8.78 27.45
N ASN A 112 -20.03 9.77 28.32
CA ASN A 112 -21.14 10.74 28.24
C ASN A 112 -20.90 11.81 27.15
N GLY A 113 -19.79 11.69 26.40
CA GLY A 113 -19.34 12.64 25.39
C GLY A 113 -18.75 13.92 25.97
N TYR A 114 -18.66 14.07 27.30
CA TYR A 114 -18.11 15.26 27.97
C TYR A 114 -16.62 15.10 28.25
N CYS A 115 -16.02 16.17 28.79
CA CYS A 115 -14.64 16.12 29.26
C CYS A 115 -14.54 15.29 30.54
N ASP A 116 -13.93 14.10 30.47
CA ASP A 116 -13.72 13.28 31.66
C ASP A 116 -12.51 13.77 32.46
N TYR A 117 -11.40 14.00 31.76
CA TYR A 117 -10.20 14.57 32.37
C TYR A 117 -9.40 15.39 31.35
N LYS A 118 -8.47 16.19 31.88
CA LYS A 118 -7.71 17.19 31.12
C LYS A 118 -6.25 17.18 31.52
N TYR A 119 -5.38 17.54 30.58
CA TYR A 119 -3.95 17.63 30.84
C TYR A 119 -3.29 18.66 29.91
N PRO A 120 -2.13 19.23 30.29
CA PRO A 120 -1.46 20.23 29.48
C PRO A 120 -0.68 19.60 28.30
N ILE A 121 -0.56 20.35 27.20
CA ILE A 121 0.37 20.11 26.09
C ILE A 121 1.04 21.43 25.73
N GLN A 122 2.12 21.37 24.95
CA GLN A 122 2.72 22.56 24.34
C GLN A 122 2.34 22.64 22.86
N ILE A 123 2.16 23.86 22.36
CA ILE A 123 1.85 24.12 20.96
C ILE A 123 2.68 25.32 20.50
N LYS A 124 3.25 25.24 19.30
CA LYS A 124 3.86 26.38 18.62
C LYS A 124 3.14 26.62 17.30
N ALA A 125 2.79 27.88 17.04
CA ALA A 125 2.30 28.31 15.74
C ALA A 125 3.50 28.49 14.78
N CYS A 126 3.40 27.90 13.60
CA CYS A 126 4.37 28.05 12.52
C CYS A 126 3.81 28.95 11.42
N ALA A 127 4.60 29.19 10.36
CA ALA A 127 4.12 29.94 9.20
C ALA A 127 2.91 29.28 8.53
N ASP A 128 2.15 30.06 7.75
CA ASP A 128 1.07 29.57 6.88
C ASP A 128 -0.04 28.77 7.57
N ASP A 129 -0.41 29.18 8.79
CA ASP A 129 -1.49 28.57 9.56
C ASP A 129 -1.23 27.08 9.91
N ASP A 130 0.06 26.74 10.08
CA ASP A 130 0.57 25.43 10.49
C ASP A 130 0.96 25.40 11.97
N PHE A 131 0.93 24.22 12.60
CA PHE A 131 1.11 24.06 14.03
C PHE A 131 1.88 22.79 14.35
N VAL A 132 2.72 22.87 15.36
CA VAL A 132 3.40 21.70 15.97
C VAL A 132 2.94 21.53 17.39
N TYR A 133 2.71 20.28 17.77
CA TYR A 133 2.13 19.92 19.05
C TYR A 133 3.08 19.02 19.82
N PHE A 134 3.45 19.39 21.04
CA PHE A 134 4.13 18.48 21.93
C PHE A 134 3.10 17.54 22.54
N LEU A 135 2.95 16.36 21.94
CA LEU A 135 2.01 15.35 22.40
C LEU A 135 2.68 14.41 23.38
N ARG A 136 1.85 13.82 24.24
CA ARG A 136 2.28 12.83 25.23
C ARG A 136 1.58 11.51 24.96
N LYS A 137 2.23 10.40 25.26
CA LYS A 137 1.55 9.09 25.23
C LYS A 137 0.33 9.11 26.14
N THR A 138 -0.74 8.46 25.69
CA THR A 138 -1.98 8.39 26.46
C THR A 138 -1.95 7.26 27.50
N ASP A 139 -2.78 7.35 28.54
CA ASP A 139 -2.83 6.34 29.60
C ASP A 139 -3.57 5.09 29.14
N ALA A 140 -4.60 5.27 28.29
CA ALA A 140 -5.38 4.17 27.74
C ALA A 140 -5.26 4.08 26.20
N CYS A 141 -5.44 2.86 25.68
CA CYS A 141 -5.31 2.57 24.26
C CYS A 141 -6.52 3.01 23.43
N ASN A 142 -7.63 3.30 24.10
CA ASN A 142 -8.87 3.74 23.47
C ASN A 142 -8.97 5.28 23.42
N GLU A 143 -7.85 5.96 23.64
CA GLU A 143 -7.68 7.41 23.60
C GLU A 143 -6.83 7.80 22.39
N GLY A 144 -7.17 8.93 21.76
CA GLY A 144 -6.43 9.39 20.59
C GLY A 144 -6.67 10.86 20.24
N TYR A 145 -5.62 11.54 19.81
CA TYR A 145 -5.64 12.95 19.43
C TYR A 145 -6.37 13.19 18.12
N CYS A 146 -7.36 14.10 18.16
CA CYS A 146 -8.22 14.50 17.04
C CYS A 146 -7.60 15.62 16.21
N PHE A 147 -7.58 15.44 14.88
CA PHE A 147 -7.05 16.44 13.94
C PHE A 147 -7.90 16.57 12.67
N GLY A 148 -8.09 17.81 12.22
CA GLY A 148 -8.80 18.15 11.00
C GLY A 148 -10.31 18.27 11.21
N VAL A 149 -10.77 19.50 11.42
CA VAL A 149 -12.20 19.83 11.54
C VAL A 149 -12.95 19.35 10.30
N GLY A 150 -14.05 18.61 10.52
CA GLY A 150 -14.91 18.09 9.46
C GLY A 150 -14.28 17.02 8.56
N LYS A 151 -13.02 16.62 8.79
CA LYS A 151 -12.35 15.61 7.95
C LYS A 151 -12.97 14.23 8.20
N PRO A 152 -13.48 13.54 7.16
CA PRO A 152 -13.97 12.17 7.30
C PRO A 152 -12.79 11.19 7.49
N CYS A 153 -13.10 9.91 7.70
CA CYS A 153 -12.07 8.88 7.60
C CYS A 153 -11.44 8.92 6.20
N ALA A 154 -10.12 8.76 6.13
CA ALA A 154 -9.45 8.53 4.87
C ALA A 154 -10.08 7.33 4.16
N LYS A 155 -10.29 7.50 2.85
CA LYS A 155 -10.68 6.39 2.00
C LYS A 155 -9.53 5.37 2.01
N PRO A 156 -9.82 4.05 1.92
CA PRO A 156 -8.77 3.05 1.80
C PRO A 156 -7.81 3.41 0.65
N ASN A 157 -6.50 3.30 0.88
CA ASN A 157 -5.51 3.59 -0.15
C ASN A 157 -5.66 2.55 -1.27
N PRO A 158 -6.05 2.94 -2.50
CA PRO A 158 -6.35 2.00 -3.57
C PRO A 158 -5.11 1.27 -4.12
N CYS A 159 -3.90 1.71 -3.75
CA CYS A 159 -2.65 1.03 -4.06
C CYS A 159 -2.36 -0.17 -3.15
N GLU A 160 -3.05 -0.27 -2.00
CA GLU A 160 -2.91 -1.44 -1.12
C GLU A 160 -3.72 -2.63 -1.66
N PRO A 161 -3.26 -3.88 -1.43
CA PRO A 161 -3.97 -5.08 -1.85
C PRO A 161 -5.41 -5.12 -1.31
N GLY A 162 -6.37 -5.36 -2.20
CA GLY A 162 -7.80 -5.48 -1.86
C GLY A 162 -8.57 -4.16 -1.80
N ASN A 163 -7.90 -3.01 -1.88
CA ASN A 163 -8.57 -1.68 -1.87
C ASN A 163 -8.92 -1.16 -3.28
N SER A 164 -8.48 -1.86 -4.34
CA SER A 164 -8.92 -1.65 -5.72
C SER A 164 -9.41 -2.96 -6.35
N LYS A 165 -10.37 -2.85 -7.27
CA LYS A 165 -10.91 -3.99 -8.01
C LYS A 165 -10.09 -4.22 -9.28
N ILE A 166 -9.82 -5.48 -9.62
CA ILE A 166 -9.22 -5.78 -10.94
C ILE A 166 -10.30 -5.62 -12.01
N LEU A 167 -10.04 -4.74 -12.99
CA LEU A 167 -10.81 -4.67 -14.23
C LEU A 167 -10.07 -5.50 -15.28
N HIS A 168 -10.61 -6.67 -15.61
CA HIS A 168 -10.09 -7.49 -16.70
C HIS A 168 -10.43 -6.84 -18.05
N ALA A 169 -9.42 -6.30 -18.72
CA ALA A 169 -9.55 -5.66 -20.02
C ALA A 169 -9.08 -6.62 -21.12
N GLY A 170 -10.03 -7.18 -21.86
CA GLY A 170 -9.76 -8.01 -23.03
C GLY A 170 -9.09 -7.23 -24.16
N GLY A 171 -8.83 -7.91 -25.27
CA GLY A 171 -8.32 -7.27 -26.48
C GLY A 171 -9.34 -6.26 -27.06
N ASP A 172 -10.61 -6.50 -26.81
CA ASP A 172 -11.73 -5.63 -27.15
C ASP A 172 -11.63 -4.21 -26.56
N ARG A 173 -11.00 -4.01 -25.39
CA ARG A 173 -10.77 -2.64 -24.84
C ARG A 173 -9.57 -1.90 -25.45
N SER A 174 -8.80 -2.54 -26.31
CA SER A 174 -7.61 -1.97 -26.94
C SER A 174 -7.95 -0.90 -27.98
N THR A 175 -7.11 0.12 -28.09
CA THR A 175 -7.20 1.08 -29.21
C THR A 175 -6.91 0.44 -30.57
N SER A 176 -6.18 -0.68 -30.62
CA SER A 176 -6.01 -1.47 -31.85
C SER A 176 -7.23 -2.30 -32.22
N CYS A 177 -8.22 -2.41 -31.33
CA CYS A 177 -9.49 -3.04 -31.69
C CYS A 177 -10.42 -2.03 -32.36
N GLN A 178 -10.41 -1.99 -33.69
CA GLN A 178 -11.25 -1.12 -34.52
C GLN A 178 -12.51 -1.85 -35.03
N ASP A 179 -13.32 -2.33 -34.10
CA ASP A 179 -14.61 -2.98 -34.38
C ASP A 179 -15.73 -2.24 -33.61
N PRO A 180 -16.75 -1.68 -34.30
CA PRO A 180 -17.87 -0.95 -33.71
C PRO A 180 -18.86 -1.88 -32.99
N MET A 181 -18.39 -2.69 -32.06
CA MET A 181 -19.27 -3.45 -31.18
C MET A 181 -20.13 -2.48 -30.35
N THR A 182 -21.25 -2.96 -29.79
CA THR A 182 -22.13 -2.12 -28.95
C THR A 182 -21.85 -2.32 -27.47
N LEU A 183 -20.58 -2.45 -27.06
CA LEU A 183 -20.21 -2.65 -25.65
C LEU A 183 -20.17 -1.31 -24.89
N CYS A 184 -20.47 -1.40 -23.60
CA CYS A 184 -20.74 -0.26 -22.73
C CYS A 184 -20.14 -0.49 -21.34
N ASP A 185 -19.70 0.57 -20.67
CA ASP A 185 -19.24 0.54 -19.27
C ASP A 185 -20.29 1.19 -18.32
N ASP A 186 -21.58 1.05 -18.63
CA ASP A 186 -22.70 1.52 -17.81
C ASP A 186 -22.84 0.70 -16.51
N THR A 187 -22.25 -0.51 -16.50
CA THR A 187 -22.13 -1.38 -15.32
C THR A 187 -20.85 -1.15 -14.50
N VAL A 188 -19.93 -0.28 -14.95
CA VAL A 188 -18.75 0.10 -14.16
C VAL A 188 -19.19 0.99 -13.00
N ASN A 189 -18.89 0.59 -11.77
CA ASN A 189 -19.25 1.34 -10.57
C ASN A 189 -18.20 2.41 -10.27
N ASN A 190 -18.59 3.43 -9.50
CA ASN A 190 -17.67 4.46 -9.01
C ASN A 190 -16.70 3.90 -7.96
N LEU A 191 -15.63 3.26 -8.42
CA LEU A 191 -14.64 2.53 -7.61
C LEU A 191 -13.23 2.69 -8.20
N TRP A 192 -12.23 2.40 -7.39
CA TRP A 192 -10.85 2.27 -7.84
C TRP A 192 -10.63 0.94 -8.56
N TYR A 193 -10.11 1.00 -9.78
CA TYR A 193 -9.77 -0.15 -10.60
C TYR A 193 -8.27 -0.19 -10.93
N ARG A 194 -7.67 -1.37 -10.78
CA ARG A 194 -6.40 -1.71 -11.43
C ARG A 194 -6.73 -2.49 -12.69
N VAL A 195 -6.35 -1.97 -13.85
CA VAL A 195 -6.78 -2.53 -15.14
C VAL A 195 -5.70 -3.46 -15.67
N GLN A 196 -6.08 -4.69 -16.01
CA GLN A 196 -5.13 -5.72 -16.41
C GLN A 196 -5.60 -6.56 -17.58
N ARG A 197 -4.64 -7.00 -18.40
CA ARG A 197 -4.82 -8.07 -19.40
C ARG A 197 -3.75 -9.12 -19.15
N ASN A 198 -4.15 -10.37 -18.90
CA ASN A 198 -3.24 -11.49 -18.66
C ASN A 198 -2.18 -11.19 -17.57
N GLY A 199 -2.56 -10.46 -16.52
CA GLY A 199 -1.67 -10.05 -15.43
C GLY A 199 -0.77 -8.84 -15.72
N VAL A 200 -0.82 -8.28 -16.94
CA VAL A 200 -0.09 -7.06 -17.32
C VAL A 200 -0.98 -5.85 -17.10
N ASP A 201 -0.46 -4.85 -16.41
CA ASP A 201 -1.17 -3.59 -16.16
C ASP A 201 -1.33 -2.78 -17.44
N LEU A 202 -2.55 -2.35 -17.73
CA LEU A 202 -2.87 -1.53 -18.88
C LEU A 202 -3.12 -0.08 -18.50
N LYS A 203 -2.79 0.80 -19.44
CA LYS A 203 -3.01 2.23 -19.32
C LYS A 203 -4.14 2.69 -20.23
N MET A 204 -4.89 3.69 -19.76
CA MET A 204 -5.84 4.38 -20.61
C MET A 204 -5.05 5.21 -21.65
N PRO A 205 -5.37 5.13 -22.95
CA PRO A 205 -4.72 5.96 -23.94
C PRO A 205 -4.91 7.44 -23.59
N ASN A 206 -3.82 8.19 -23.57
CA ASN A 206 -3.81 9.63 -23.29
C ASN A 206 -3.75 10.49 -24.58
N THR A 207 -4.01 9.85 -25.71
CA THR A 207 -4.07 10.44 -27.05
C THR A 207 -5.44 10.15 -27.66
N CYS A 208 -5.79 10.95 -28.67
CA CYS A 208 -7.03 10.84 -29.44
C CYS A 208 -7.27 9.39 -29.88
N VAL A 209 -8.45 8.84 -29.58
CA VAL A 209 -8.88 7.53 -30.07
C VAL A 209 -10.08 7.71 -31.00
N ASP A 210 -9.96 7.30 -32.25
CA ASP A 210 -11.04 7.44 -33.24
C ASP A 210 -12.27 6.59 -32.86
N GLN A 211 -13.44 7.01 -33.33
CA GLN A 211 -14.69 6.24 -33.17
C GLN A 211 -14.57 4.80 -33.66
N ASN A 212 -15.44 3.92 -33.17
CA ASN A 212 -15.46 2.50 -33.50
C ASN A 212 -14.21 1.73 -33.02
N SER A 213 -13.51 2.27 -32.02
CA SER A 213 -12.37 1.63 -31.36
C SER A 213 -12.76 1.11 -29.98
N CYS A 214 -11.93 0.25 -29.39
CA CYS A 214 -12.12 -0.28 -28.04
C CYS A 214 -13.45 -1.04 -27.88
N GLY A 215 -13.92 -1.67 -28.97
CA GLY A 215 -15.12 -2.48 -28.98
C GLY A 215 -16.38 -1.67 -28.68
N THR A 216 -16.40 -0.39 -29.06
CA THR A 216 -17.54 0.51 -28.85
C THR A 216 -17.61 1.54 -29.99
N VAL A 217 -18.77 2.15 -30.21
CA VAL A 217 -18.91 3.27 -31.17
C VAL A 217 -18.25 4.53 -30.62
N SER A 218 -18.40 4.78 -29.32
CA SER A 218 -17.94 6.00 -28.66
C SER A 218 -16.87 5.68 -27.59
N PRO A 219 -15.60 5.48 -28.01
CA PRO A 219 -14.51 5.16 -27.09
C PRO A 219 -14.22 6.31 -26.14
N ILE A 220 -13.79 5.97 -24.93
CA ILE A 220 -13.41 6.94 -23.89
C ILE A 220 -11.91 6.87 -23.64
N TRP A 221 -11.22 8.00 -23.82
CA TRP A 221 -9.78 8.15 -23.68
C TRP A 221 -9.42 9.24 -22.66
N LEU A 222 -8.18 9.23 -22.16
CA LEU A 222 -7.74 10.16 -21.12
C LEU A 222 -7.31 11.50 -21.71
N GLN A 223 -7.97 12.59 -21.33
CA GLN A 223 -7.52 13.93 -21.68
C GLN A 223 -6.49 14.45 -20.67
N GLY A 224 -5.23 14.47 -21.10
CA GLY A 224 -4.08 14.93 -20.32
C GLY A 224 -3.15 13.79 -19.94
N SER A 225 -2.07 14.11 -19.23
CA SER A 225 -1.07 13.12 -18.83
C SER A 225 -1.46 12.37 -17.56
N GLU A 226 -0.97 11.15 -17.45
CA GLU A 226 -0.99 10.35 -16.21
C GLU A 226 -0.19 11.05 -15.10
N PRO A 227 -0.49 10.78 -13.81
CA PRO A 227 0.33 11.25 -12.70
C PRO A 227 1.73 10.62 -12.75
N SER A 228 2.78 11.43 -12.86
CA SER A 228 4.18 10.99 -12.84
C SER A 228 4.76 10.83 -11.43
N ILE A 229 4.17 11.52 -10.44
CA ILE A 229 4.62 11.49 -9.05
C ILE A 229 3.92 10.33 -8.33
N PRO A 230 4.66 9.40 -7.70
CA PRO A 230 4.10 8.37 -6.84
C PRO A 230 3.17 8.93 -5.76
N ASP A 231 2.17 8.14 -5.38
CA ASP A 231 1.20 8.41 -4.31
C ASP A 231 0.32 9.64 -4.48
N LYS A 232 0.44 10.34 -5.61
CA LYS A 232 -0.43 11.47 -5.92
C LYS A 232 -1.70 11.03 -6.62
N VAL A 233 -2.85 11.42 -6.05
CA VAL A 233 -4.15 11.37 -6.74
C VAL A 233 -4.32 12.62 -7.60
N VAL A 234 -4.66 12.45 -8.88
CA VAL A 234 -4.97 13.55 -9.79
C VAL A 234 -6.36 13.38 -10.38
N SER A 235 -7.10 14.48 -10.52
CA SER A 235 -8.37 14.48 -11.25
C SER A 235 -8.11 14.73 -12.74
N ARG A 236 -8.80 14.00 -13.61
CA ARG A 236 -8.69 14.09 -15.08
C ARG A 236 -10.06 13.96 -15.74
N LYS A 237 -10.14 14.39 -16.99
CA LYS A 237 -11.29 14.16 -17.86
C LYS A 237 -11.02 12.91 -18.70
N ALA A 238 -11.96 11.98 -18.70
CA ALA A 238 -12.03 10.88 -19.64
C ALA A 238 -13.03 11.27 -20.74
N CYS A 239 -12.52 11.56 -21.92
CA CYS A 239 -13.25 12.15 -23.04
C CYS A 239 -13.90 11.06 -23.89
N VAL A 240 -15.19 11.22 -24.15
CA VAL A 240 -15.91 10.39 -25.13
C VAL A 240 -15.56 10.92 -26.52
N SER A 241 -15.09 10.04 -27.41
CA SER A 241 -14.74 10.42 -28.76
C SER A 241 -15.96 10.72 -29.61
N ASP A 242 -16.03 11.96 -30.07
CA ASP A 242 -17.07 12.47 -30.96
C ASP A 242 -16.51 12.78 -32.36
N GLY A 243 -17.03 12.09 -33.37
CA GLY A 243 -16.67 12.23 -34.78
C GLY A 243 -15.22 11.84 -35.16
N ASN A 244 -14.83 12.18 -36.39
CA ASN A 244 -13.53 11.83 -37.01
C ASN A 244 -12.31 12.62 -36.48
N ARG A 245 -12.44 13.33 -35.34
CA ARG A 245 -11.34 14.09 -34.71
C ARG A 245 -11.26 13.88 -33.21
N CYS A 246 -11.93 12.85 -32.70
CA CYS A 246 -12.09 12.55 -31.26
C CYS A 246 -12.35 13.81 -30.42
N ALA A 247 -13.32 14.63 -30.85
CA ALA A 247 -13.67 15.84 -30.13
C ALA A 247 -14.19 15.47 -28.73
N CYS A 248 -13.77 16.22 -27.70
CA CYS A 248 -14.19 16.01 -26.33
C CYS A 248 -15.34 16.95 -25.94
N SER A 249 -16.51 16.73 -26.54
CA SER A 249 -17.74 17.47 -26.21
C SER A 249 -18.38 16.94 -24.92
N LYS A 250 -18.25 15.62 -24.69
CA LYS A 250 -18.71 14.91 -23.49
C LYS A 250 -17.53 14.25 -22.77
N PHE A 251 -17.52 14.30 -21.44
CA PHE A 251 -16.49 13.68 -20.62
C PHE A 251 -16.99 13.20 -19.26
N TYR A 252 -16.24 12.27 -18.68
CA TYR A 252 -16.39 11.79 -17.32
C TYR A 252 -15.24 12.30 -16.45
N ASN A 253 -15.53 12.80 -15.25
CA ASN A 253 -14.48 13.16 -14.30
C ASN A 253 -14.01 11.91 -13.57
N ILE A 254 -12.75 11.54 -13.77
CA ILE A 254 -12.13 10.38 -13.12
C ILE A 254 -10.97 10.83 -12.23
N GLN A 255 -10.56 9.96 -11.33
CA GLN A 255 -9.33 10.15 -10.56
C GLN A 255 -8.31 9.07 -10.93
N ILE A 256 -7.03 9.42 -10.90
CA ILE A 256 -5.94 8.49 -11.19
C ILE A 256 -4.92 8.62 -10.08
N ARG A 257 -4.44 7.49 -9.57
CA ARG A 257 -3.36 7.45 -8.59
C ARG A 257 -2.21 6.62 -9.12
N ASN A 258 -0.99 7.12 -8.94
CA ASN A 258 0.23 6.39 -9.25
C ASN A 258 0.68 5.58 -8.03
N CYS A 259 0.62 4.25 -8.13
CA CYS A 259 1.02 3.32 -7.08
C CYS A 259 2.49 2.88 -7.21
N SER A 260 3.33 3.75 -7.78
CA SER A 260 4.72 3.51 -8.20
C SER A 260 4.87 2.54 -9.37
N THR A 261 4.36 1.31 -9.24
CA THR A 261 4.53 0.23 -10.25
C THR A 261 3.34 0.07 -11.19
N PHE A 262 2.16 0.55 -10.79
CA PHE A 262 0.94 0.51 -11.59
C PHE A 262 0.09 1.76 -11.33
N LEU A 263 -0.90 1.98 -12.20
CA LEU A 263 -1.91 3.02 -12.01
C LEU A 263 -3.23 2.39 -11.57
N VAL A 264 -3.96 3.10 -10.72
CA VAL A 264 -5.36 2.81 -10.41
C VAL A 264 -6.24 3.98 -10.84
N TYR A 265 -7.42 3.64 -11.34
CA TYR A 265 -8.37 4.58 -11.92
C TYR A 265 -9.67 4.53 -11.13
N ASN A 266 -10.10 5.65 -10.56
CA ASN A 266 -11.44 5.79 -10.05
C ASN A 266 -12.37 6.12 -11.22
N LEU A 267 -12.95 5.08 -11.82
CA LEU A 267 -13.79 5.17 -13.01
C LEU A 267 -15.23 5.44 -12.62
N THR A 268 -16.01 6.06 -13.50
CA THR A 268 -17.43 6.34 -13.28
C THR A 268 -18.29 5.61 -14.32
N SER A 269 -19.49 5.18 -13.94
CA SER A 269 -20.45 4.57 -14.87
C SER A 269 -20.72 5.49 -16.07
N THR A 270 -20.79 4.93 -17.27
CA THR A 270 -21.24 5.66 -18.46
C THR A 270 -22.75 5.84 -18.43
N ASN A 271 -23.24 6.98 -18.93
CA ASN A 271 -24.66 7.35 -18.87
C ASN A 271 -25.40 7.05 -20.18
N THR A 272 -24.66 6.67 -21.24
CA THR A 272 -25.21 6.28 -22.54
C THR A 272 -24.43 5.08 -23.07
N CYS A 273 -25.05 4.36 -23.99
CA CYS A 273 -24.52 3.13 -24.57
C CYS A 273 -24.76 3.21 -26.09
N PRO A 274 -23.76 2.95 -26.95
CA PRO A 274 -22.45 2.40 -26.63
C PRO A 274 -21.32 3.40 -26.34
N GLU A 275 -20.84 3.40 -25.09
CA GLU A 275 -19.67 4.16 -24.60
C GLU A 275 -18.82 3.31 -23.66
N ARG A 276 -17.49 3.30 -23.85
CA ARG A 276 -16.60 2.40 -23.10
C ARG A 276 -15.20 2.96 -22.91
N TYR A 277 -14.61 2.73 -21.74
CA TYR A 277 -13.22 3.12 -21.45
C TYR A 277 -12.21 2.24 -22.20
N CYS A 278 -11.33 2.90 -22.96
CA CYS A 278 -10.22 2.26 -23.64
C CYS A 278 -9.07 1.93 -22.68
N PHE A 279 -8.43 0.79 -22.90
CA PHE A 279 -7.21 0.38 -22.20
C PHE A 279 -6.28 -0.43 -23.11
N GLY A 280 -5.01 -0.01 -23.18
CA GLY A 280 -3.99 -0.64 -24.01
C GLY A 280 -4.09 -0.31 -25.50
N ASN A 281 -3.12 -0.80 -26.26
CA ASN A 281 -2.94 -0.49 -27.68
C ASN A 281 -2.49 -1.67 -28.54
N ASP A 282 -2.47 -2.88 -28.01
CA ASP A 282 -1.91 -4.09 -28.63
C ASP A 282 -2.87 -5.28 -28.60
N GLY A 283 -4.13 -5.06 -28.18
CA GLY A 283 -5.16 -6.10 -28.13
C GLY A 283 -5.97 -6.22 -29.42
N GLU A 284 -6.30 -7.45 -29.78
CA GLU A 284 -7.15 -7.80 -30.93
C GLU A 284 -8.65 -7.75 -30.59
N CYS A 285 -9.49 -7.40 -31.57
CA CYS A 285 -10.93 -7.58 -31.44
C CYS A 285 -11.28 -9.06 -31.44
N ARG A 286 -11.60 -9.62 -30.27
CA ARG A 286 -12.26 -10.91 -30.17
C ARG A 286 -13.67 -10.68 -29.71
N ASN A 287 -14.64 -11.13 -30.51
CA ASN A 287 -16.05 -11.18 -30.13
C ASN A 287 -16.15 -11.82 -28.74
N GLY A 288 -16.76 -11.12 -27.78
CA GLY A 288 -16.80 -11.48 -26.35
C GLY A 288 -17.47 -12.82 -26.03
N LYS A 289 -16.85 -13.92 -26.43
CA LYS A 289 -17.16 -15.30 -26.02
C LYS A 289 -16.19 -15.85 -25.00
N ASP A 290 -15.24 -15.06 -24.53
CA ASP A 290 -14.36 -15.47 -23.43
C ASP A 290 -14.83 -14.79 -22.14
N GLU A 291 -16.06 -15.15 -21.75
CA GLU A 291 -16.44 -15.16 -20.34
C GLU A 291 -15.40 -16.00 -19.58
N HIS A 292 -15.05 -15.54 -18.38
CA HIS A 292 -14.10 -16.16 -17.47
C HIS A 292 -14.01 -17.69 -17.58
N THR A 293 -12.99 -18.18 -18.27
CA THR A 293 -12.35 -19.43 -17.90
C THR A 293 -10.89 -19.13 -17.66
N GLY A 294 -10.57 -18.88 -16.40
CA GLY A 294 -9.32 -19.41 -15.86
C GLY A 294 -9.38 -20.94 -15.95
N SER A 295 -9.29 -21.49 -17.16
CA SER A 295 -8.86 -22.87 -17.35
C SER A 295 -7.36 -22.81 -17.57
N SER A 296 -6.62 -22.66 -16.47
CA SER A 296 -5.44 -23.51 -16.36
C SER A 296 -6.02 -24.92 -16.47
N ASN A 297 -5.84 -25.56 -17.62
CA ASN A 297 -6.31 -26.92 -17.83
C ASN A 297 -5.71 -27.78 -16.71
N TYR A 298 -6.51 -28.03 -15.67
CA TYR A 298 -6.16 -28.89 -14.55
C TYR A 298 -5.67 -30.26 -15.04
N THR A 299 -6.15 -30.67 -16.21
CA THR A 299 -5.68 -31.84 -16.96
C THR A 299 -4.24 -31.72 -17.44
N ASP A 300 -3.78 -30.57 -17.94
CA ASP A 300 -2.42 -30.41 -18.47
C ASP A 300 -1.38 -30.44 -17.35
N THR A 301 -1.69 -29.83 -16.19
CA THR A 301 -0.84 -29.91 -14.99
C THR A 301 -0.79 -31.35 -14.45
N ILE A 302 -1.92 -32.06 -14.41
CA ILE A 302 -1.96 -33.47 -13.98
C ILE A 302 -1.21 -34.38 -14.96
N ILE A 303 -1.35 -34.19 -16.27
CA ILE A 303 -0.63 -34.97 -17.28
C ILE A 303 0.88 -34.75 -17.13
N GLY A 304 1.32 -33.51 -16.90
CA GLY A 304 2.73 -33.21 -16.64
C GLY A 304 3.27 -33.89 -15.38
N VAL A 305 2.51 -33.86 -14.27
CA VAL A 305 2.91 -34.51 -13.00
C VAL A 305 2.92 -36.04 -13.14
N VAL A 306 1.92 -36.63 -13.79
CA VAL A 306 1.84 -38.09 -14.02
C VAL A 306 2.96 -38.56 -14.93
N ALA A 307 3.25 -37.82 -16.02
CA ALA A 307 4.37 -38.11 -16.89
C ALA A 307 5.72 -38.04 -16.14
N ALA A 308 5.92 -37.04 -15.28
CA ALA A 308 7.13 -36.93 -14.46
C ALA A 308 7.29 -38.11 -13.49
N ILE A 309 6.21 -38.53 -12.82
CA ILE A 309 6.21 -39.68 -11.92
C ILE A 309 6.55 -40.97 -12.68
N LEU A 310 5.95 -41.19 -13.86
CA LEU A 310 6.23 -42.37 -14.69
C LEU A 310 7.69 -42.40 -15.17
N ILE A 311 8.23 -41.25 -15.57
CA ILE A 311 9.64 -41.12 -15.97
C ILE A 311 10.56 -41.45 -14.79
N CYS A 312 10.28 -40.92 -13.59
CA CYS A 312 11.06 -41.24 -12.38
C CYS A 312 11.03 -42.73 -12.05
N LEU A 313 9.87 -43.39 -12.15
CA LEU A 313 9.75 -44.82 -11.91
C LEU A 313 10.55 -45.65 -12.93
N ILE A 314 10.51 -45.27 -14.21
CA ILE A 314 11.31 -45.91 -15.26
C ILE A 314 12.79 -45.77 -14.96
N ILE A 315 13.26 -44.58 -14.57
CA ILE A 315 14.67 -44.36 -14.22
C ILE A 315 15.08 -45.26 -13.05
N ILE A 316 14.27 -45.33 -11.98
CA ILE A 316 14.55 -46.19 -10.81
C ILE A 316 14.65 -47.67 -11.23
N VAL A 317 13.73 -48.15 -12.07
CA VAL A 317 13.73 -49.53 -12.55
C VAL A 317 14.95 -49.81 -13.43
N VAL A 318 15.30 -48.90 -14.33
CA VAL A 318 16.49 -49.05 -15.19
C VAL A 318 17.76 -49.05 -14.34
N SER A 319 17.91 -48.13 -13.40
CA SER A 319 19.03 -48.10 -12.45
C SER A 319 19.13 -49.40 -11.64
N TYR A 320 17.99 -49.94 -11.17
CA TYR A 320 17.96 -51.21 -10.45
C TYR A 320 18.34 -52.42 -11.33
N VAL A 321 17.89 -52.46 -12.59
CA VAL A 321 18.26 -53.52 -13.54
C VAL A 321 19.75 -53.45 -13.89
N LEU A 322 20.29 -52.25 -14.10
CA LEU A 322 21.72 -52.04 -14.32
C LEU A 322 22.53 -52.46 -13.10
N TRP A 323 22.09 -52.09 -11.89
CA TRP A 323 22.73 -52.51 -10.65
C TRP A 323 22.71 -54.04 -10.45
N ARG A 324 21.56 -54.69 -10.74
CA ARG A 324 21.42 -56.16 -10.75
C ARG A 324 22.35 -56.84 -11.76
N ARG A 325 22.59 -56.21 -12.92
CA ARG A 325 23.53 -56.72 -13.94
C ARG A 325 24.99 -56.59 -13.49
N CYS A 326 25.33 -55.55 -12.72
CA CYS A 326 26.67 -55.40 -12.14
C CYS A 326 26.97 -56.44 -11.03
N ILE A 327 25.94 -56.98 -10.35
CA ILE A 327 26.12 -57.96 -9.25
C ILE A 327 26.24 -59.42 -9.74
N ARG A 328 26.02 -59.70 -11.03
CA ARG A 328 26.22 -61.04 -11.63
C ARG A 328 27.34 -60.95 -12.69
N SER A 329 28.61 -61.11 -12.34
CA SER A 329 29.37 -62.39 -12.23
C SER A 329 30.88 -62.05 -12.30
N PRO A 330 31.86 -62.95 -12.04
CA PRO A 330 31.76 -64.40 -11.79
C PRO A 330 32.51 -64.91 -10.53
N LYS A 331 32.22 -66.18 -10.19
CA LYS A 331 32.87 -66.98 -9.14
C LYS A 331 34.39 -67.09 -9.38
N VAL A 332 35.19 -66.68 -8.39
CA VAL A 332 36.64 -66.89 -8.37
C VAL A 332 36.93 -68.34 -7.97
N GLY A 333 37.70 -69.02 -8.83
CA GLY A 333 38.19 -70.38 -8.62
C GLY A 333 39.24 -70.45 -7.52
N LYS A 334 39.25 -71.59 -6.82
CA LYS A 334 40.21 -71.98 -5.78
C LYS A 334 41.63 -72.02 -6.32
N THR A 335 42.56 -71.47 -5.56
CA THR A 335 43.95 -71.95 -5.50
C THR A 335 44.32 -72.17 -4.03
N ASP A 336 44.61 -73.43 -3.73
CA ASP A 336 45.16 -73.91 -2.46
C ASP A 336 46.57 -73.36 -2.23
N THR A 337 46.94 -73.12 -0.96
CA THR A 337 48.06 -73.79 -0.26
C THR A 337 48.60 -72.95 0.92
N LYS A 338 48.22 -73.40 2.13
CA LYS A 338 49.01 -73.62 3.37
C LYS A 338 49.86 -72.51 4.03
N VAL A 339 49.52 -72.34 5.33
CA VAL A 339 50.39 -72.46 6.53
C VAL A 339 51.30 -71.27 6.86
N SER A 340 51.03 -70.52 7.95
CA SER A 340 51.52 -70.82 9.32
C SER A 340 51.26 -69.66 10.30
N LYS A 341 50.80 -70.03 11.50
CA LYS A 341 51.09 -69.50 12.85
C LYS A 341 51.17 -67.99 13.18
N ASN A 342 50.37 -67.69 14.21
CA ASN A 342 50.71 -67.06 15.49
C ASN A 342 50.62 -65.54 15.69
N ASP A 343 49.83 -65.25 16.72
CA ASP A 343 50.07 -64.34 17.85
C ASP A 343 50.03 -62.82 17.62
N ASP A 344 49.04 -62.21 18.27
CA ASP A 344 49.21 -61.42 19.50
C ASP A 344 48.62 -60.00 19.54
N LEU A 345 48.21 -59.68 20.78
CA LEU A 345 48.04 -58.37 21.42
C LEU A 345 46.73 -57.56 21.24
N LYS A 346 45.88 -57.77 22.26
CA LYS A 346 44.96 -56.82 22.90
C LYS A 346 45.64 -55.50 23.32
N SER A 347 44.89 -54.39 23.28
CA SER A 347 44.73 -53.38 24.37
C SER A 347 43.91 -52.19 23.84
N LYS A 348 42.61 -52.00 24.14
CA LYS A 348 41.96 -51.40 25.34
C LYS A 348 42.37 -49.96 25.72
N SER A 349 41.44 -49.01 25.52
CA SER A 349 40.84 -48.12 26.56
C SER A 349 39.70 -47.32 25.88
N LYS A 350 38.42 -47.41 26.30
CA LYS A 350 37.72 -46.78 27.46
C LYS A 350 37.76 -45.25 27.40
N GLN A 351 36.73 -44.44 27.65
CA GLN A 351 35.39 -44.52 28.25
C GLN A 351 34.71 -43.17 27.90
N THR A 352 33.52 -43.08 27.27
CA THR A 352 32.15 -42.88 27.83
C THR A 352 31.80 -41.45 28.35
N PRO A 353 30.51 -41.05 28.49
CA PRO A 353 29.91 -39.81 28.00
C PRO A 353 29.46 -38.89 29.16
N THR A 354 28.86 -37.72 28.95
CA THR A 354 27.41 -37.37 28.87
C THR A 354 27.37 -35.82 28.98
N PHE A 355 26.45 -35.05 28.41
CA PHE A 355 24.99 -35.15 28.30
C PHE A 355 24.48 -34.59 26.97
#